data_AF-A0A3M4RZ93-F1
#
_entry.id   AF-A0A3M4RZ93-F1
#
_cell.length_a   1.000
_cell.length_b   1.000
_cell.length_c   1.000
_cell.angle_alpha   90.00
_cell.angle_beta   90.00
_cell.angle_gamma   90.00
#
_symmetry.space_group_name_H-M   'P 1'
#
loop_
_entity.id
_entity.type
_entity.pdbx_description
1 polymer ?
#
loop_
_entity_poly.entity_id
_entity_poly.type
_entity_poly.pdbx_seq_one_letter_code
_entity_poly.pdbx_strand_id
1 'polypeptide(L)'
;KPERYVEHAYNSIHRRYEYDPAGELSRTLDKLRGETRYEYEANGQLLARNNGLIVDGEEFRYDAAANRLNFNTSRFDHVKDNRLKQWRNHEYKYDAWGNLIEKA
;
A
#
# COMPACT_ATOMS: atom_id res chain seq x y z
N LYS A 1 28.23 -0.73 15.24
CA LYS A 1 29.19 -0.23 14.22
C LYS A 1 28.53 0.97 13.55
N PRO A 2 29.14 2.15 13.41
CA PRO A 2 28.49 3.21 12.64
C PRO A 2 28.64 2.87 11.15
N GLU A 3 27.52 2.72 10.48
CA GLU A 3 27.47 2.53 9.03
C GLU A 3 28.00 3.80 8.37
N ARG A 4 29.04 3.63 7.56
CA ARG A 4 29.75 4.73 6.90
C ARG A 4 28.83 5.27 5.81
N TYR A 5 28.17 6.39 6.09
CA TYR A 5 27.26 7.06 5.16
C TYR A 5 28.00 7.47 3.90
N VAL A 6 27.66 6.87 2.76
CA VAL A 6 28.14 7.32 1.45
C VAL A 6 27.17 8.38 0.96
N GLU A 7 27.55 9.65 1.09
CA GLU A 7 26.80 10.73 0.46
C GLU A 7 27.06 10.72 -1.05
N HIS A 8 26.05 10.33 -1.82
CA HIS A 8 26.06 10.46 -3.27
C HIS A 8 25.72 11.91 -3.67
N ALA A 9 26.67 12.82 -3.43
CA ALA A 9 26.52 14.25 -3.71
C ALA A 9 26.06 14.53 -5.15
N TYR A 10 26.47 13.69 -6.11
CA TYR A 10 26.22 13.88 -7.55
C TYR A 10 25.01 13.13 -8.14
N ASN A 11 24.30 12.29 -7.37
CA ASN A 11 23.18 11.53 -7.92
C ASN A 11 21.85 12.10 -7.43
N SER A 12 21.18 12.89 -8.26
CA SER A 12 19.88 13.51 -7.96
C SER A 12 18.73 12.51 -7.78
N ILE A 13 18.94 11.24 -8.17
CA ILE A 13 17.99 10.13 -8.05
C ILE A 13 18.33 9.15 -6.91
N HIS A 14 19.23 9.51 -5.99
CA HIS A 14 19.57 8.63 -4.88
C HIS A 14 18.36 8.41 -3.95
N ARG A 15 18.09 7.12 -3.64
CA ARG A 15 17.05 6.69 -2.71
C ARG A 15 17.59 5.65 -1.74
N ARG A 16 17.26 5.80 -0.47
CA ARG A 16 17.56 4.83 0.60
C ARG A 16 16.29 4.15 1.09
N TYR A 17 16.42 2.90 1.49
CA TYR A 17 15.35 2.07 2.05
C TYR A 17 15.77 1.62 3.45
N GLU A 18 14.86 1.68 4.40
CA GLU A 18 15.03 1.17 5.76
C GLU A 18 13.91 0.16 6.02
N TYR A 19 14.26 -0.93 6.71
CA TYR A 19 13.36 -2.04 6.99
C TYR A 19 13.22 -2.21 8.50
N ASP A 20 12.05 -2.63 8.96
CA ASP A 20 11.84 -3.01 10.36
C ASP A 20 12.44 -4.40 10.67
N PRO A 21 12.44 -4.85 11.94
CA PRO A 21 12.94 -6.18 12.29
C PRO A 21 12.17 -7.36 11.69
N ALA A 22 10.93 -7.16 11.22
CA ALA A 22 10.16 -8.16 10.51
C ALA A 22 10.56 -8.24 9.02
N GLY A 23 11.36 -7.28 8.54
CA GLY A 23 11.81 -7.18 7.16
C GLY A 23 10.88 -6.34 6.28
N GLU A 24 9.89 -5.67 6.87
CA GLU A 24 8.95 -4.81 6.13
C GLU A 24 9.55 -3.42 5.92
N LEU A 25 9.22 -2.79 4.79
CA LEU A 25 9.78 -1.49 4.40
C LEU A 25 9.24 -0.38 5.29
N SER A 26 9.97 0.06 6.32
CA SER A 26 9.49 1.08 7.25
C SER A 26 9.67 2.51 6.75
N ARG A 27 10.68 2.76 5.91
CA ARG A 27 11.00 4.12 5.43
C ARG A 27 11.69 4.13 4.08
N THR A 28 11.35 5.13 3.27
CA THR A 28 12.16 5.54 2.12
C THR A 28 12.58 6.99 2.23
N LEU A 29 13.84 7.25 1.88
CA LEU A 29 14.43 8.59 1.85
C LEU A 29 14.86 8.87 0.42
N ASP A 30 14.07 9.68 -0.28
CA ASP A 30 14.31 10.09 -1.65
C ASP A 30 14.84 11.52 -1.67
N LYS A 31 15.96 11.75 -2.34
CA LYS A 31 16.61 13.07 -2.39
C LYS A 31 15.73 14.16 -3.00
N LEU A 32 14.81 13.80 -3.91
CA LEU A 32 13.93 14.73 -4.61
C LEU A 32 12.54 14.80 -3.97
N ARG A 33 11.99 13.66 -3.54
CA ARG A 33 10.61 13.54 -3.04
C ARG A 33 10.50 13.58 -1.53
N GLY A 34 11.63 13.64 -0.82
CA GLY A 34 11.65 13.62 0.63
C GLY A 34 11.44 12.23 1.20
N GLU A 35 10.87 12.20 2.40
CA GLU A 35 10.71 10.98 3.19
C GLU A 35 9.32 10.37 3.03
N THR A 36 9.25 9.05 2.96
CA THR A 36 7.99 8.30 3.13
C THR A 36 8.15 7.27 4.22
N ARG A 37 7.19 7.20 5.14
CA ARG A 37 7.08 6.18 6.19
C ARG A 37 5.94 5.24 5.88
N TYR A 38 6.10 4.00 6.27
CA TYR A 38 5.08 2.96 6.14
C TYR A 38 4.88 2.31 7.50
N GLU A 39 3.64 1.99 7.79
CA GLU A 39 3.23 1.29 9.00
C GLU A 39 2.46 0.04 8.59
N TYR A 40 2.65 -1.04 9.34
CA TYR A 40 2.07 -2.34 9.04
C TYR A 40 1.36 -2.88 10.27
N GLU A 41 0.30 -3.65 10.04
CA GLU A 41 -0.30 -4.50 11.05
C GLU A 41 0.57 -5.73 11.33
N ALA A 42 0.31 -6.42 12.45
CA ALA A 42 1.08 -7.59 12.86
C ALA A 42 1.04 -8.76 11.86
N ASN A 43 0.05 -8.77 10.95
CA ASN A 43 -0.08 -9.76 9.88
C ASN A 43 0.62 -9.34 8.57
N GLY A 44 1.36 -8.24 8.56
CA GLY A 44 2.08 -7.71 7.39
C GLY A 44 1.24 -6.86 6.44
N GLN A 45 -0.02 -6.57 6.76
CA GLN A 45 -0.85 -5.68 5.96
C GLN A 45 -0.42 -4.22 6.16
N LEU A 46 -0.28 -3.46 5.07
CA LEU A 46 0.06 -2.04 5.13
C LEU A 46 -1.08 -1.28 5.81
N LEU A 47 -0.83 -0.62 6.94
CA LEU A 47 -1.79 0.18 7.69
C LEU A 47 -1.82 1.62 7.20
N ALA A 48 -0.64 2.22 7.00
CA ALA A 48 -0.50 3.61 6.62
C ALA A 48 0.73 3.88 5.76
N ARG A 49 0.65 4.92 4.93
CA ARG A 49 1.77 5.50 4.18
C ARG A 49 1.74 7.01 4.33
N ASN A 50 2.83 7.60 4.82
CA ASN A 50 2.93 9.03 5.11
C ASN A 50 4.17 9.64 4.46
N ASN A 51 4.01 10.70 3.64
CA ASN A 51 5.12 11.35 2.94
C ASN A 51 5.74 12.54 3.71
N GLY A 52 5.70 12.52 5.05
CA GLY A 52 6.19 13.62 5.90
C GLY A 52 5.28 14.84 6.01
N LEU A 53 4.26 14.94 5.16
CA LEU A 53 3.14 15.87 5.28
C LEU A 53 1.92 15.11 5.79
N ILE A 54 1.42 15.45 6.98
CA ILE A 54 0.28 14.78 7.64
C ILE A 54 -0.98 14.81 6.74
N VAL A 55 -1.11 15.81 5.88
CA VAL A 55 -2.28 16.01 5.02
C VAL A 55 -2.36 15.02 3.85
N ASP A 56 -1.23 14.43 3.45
CA ASP A 56 -1.14 13.49 2.31
C ASP A 56 -0.97 12.03 2.77
N GLY A 57 -1.31 11.75 4.03
CA GLY A 57 -1.30 10.40 4.57
C GLY A 57 -2.37 9.51 3.93
N GLU A 58 -1.99 8.32 3.51
CA GLU A 58 -2.91 7.29 3.04
C GLU A 58 -3.08 6.23 4.13
N GLU A 59 -4.32 5.99 4.56
CA GLU A 59 -4.68 4.86 5.42
C GLU A 59 -5.27 3.71 4.60
N PHE A 60 -5.02 2.50 5.07
CA PHE A 60 -5.38 1.26 4.39
C PHE A 60 -6.11 0.37 5.39
N ARG A 61 -7.19 -0.27 4.93
CA ARG A 61 -7.94 -1.25 5.71
C ARG A 61 -8.26 -2.44 4.85
N TYR A 62 -8.40 -3.60 5.49
CA TYR A 62 -8.67 -4.85 4.81
C TYR A 62 -9.83 -5.59 5.46
N ASP A 63 -10.57 -6.36 4.67
CA ASP A 63 -11.46 -7.38 5.24
C ASP A 63 -10.68 -8.65 5.65
N ALA A 64 -11.36 -9.59 6.30
CA ALA A 64 -10.74 -10.84 6.76
C ALA A 64 -10.19 -11.72 5.62
N ALA A 65 -10.55 -11.44 4.37
CA ALA A 65 -10.04 -12.13 3.19
C ALA A 65 -8.89 -11.35 2.50
N ALA A 66 -8.39 -10.29 3.16
CA ALA A 66 -7.31 -9.42 2.70
C ALA A 66 -7.64 -8.56 1.47
N ASN A 67 -8.92 -8.25 1.20
CA ASN A 67 -9.26 -7.22 0.21
C ASN A 67 -9.10 -5.84 0.81
N ARG A 68 -8.48 -4.91 0.07
CA ARG A 68 -8.39 -3.50 0.47
C ARG A 68 -9.78 -2.84 0.41
N LEU A 69 -10.17 -2.20 1.51
CA LEU A 69 -11.40 -1.41 1.64
C LEU A 69 -11.13 0.04 1.21
N ASN A 70 -12.10 0.66 0.54
CA ASN A 70 -12.00 2.06 0.09
C ASN A 70 -12.38 3.02 1.23
N PHE A 71 -11.58 4.08 1.40
CA PHE A 71 -11.78 5.09 2.46
C PHE A 71 -12.90 6.10 2.17
N ASN A 72 -13.29 6.24 0.90
CA ASN A 72 -14.12 7.37 0.43
C ASN A 72 -15.54 6.99 -0.01
N THR A 73 -15.95 5.74 0.20
CA THR A 73 -17.34 5.32 -0.02
C THR A 73 -17.99 5.07 1.32
N SER A 74 -18.90 5.97 1.70
CA SER A 74 -19.89 5.69 2.72
C SER A 74 -20.52 4.33 2.39
N ARG A 75 -20.35 3.36 3.31
CA ARG A 75 -20.64 1.92 3.22
C ARG A 75 -19.42 1.06 2.87
N PHE A 76 -18.90 0.43 3.91
CA PHE A 76 -18.77 -1.02 4.11
C PHE A 76 -19.29 -1.96 2.99
N ASP A 77 -18.91 -1.73 1.75
CA ASP A 77 -18.96 -2.78 0.75
C ASP A 77 -17.78 -3.68 1.03
N HIS A 78 -17.94 -4.55 2.04
CA HIS A 78 -17.27 -5.84 2.03
C HIS A 78 -17.39 -6.34 0.60
N VAL A 79 -16.27 -6.75 -0.01
CA VAL A 79 -16.32 -7.34 -1.34
C VAL A 79 -17.18 -8.59 -1.20
N LYS A 80 -18.47 -8.50 -1.54
CA LYS A 80 -19.44 -9.56 -1.26
C LYS A 80 -18.93 -10.83 -1.94
N ASP A 81 -18.81 -11.90 -1.16
CA ASP A 81 -18.26 -13.19 -1.57
C ASP A 81 -16.76 -13.18 -1.93
N ASN A 82 -15.99 -12.19 -1.47
CA ASN A 82 -14.55 -12.03 -1.76
C ASN A 82 -14.25 -11.88 -3.28
N ARG A 83 -15.18 -11.29 -4.05
CA ARG A 83 -15.10 -11.14 -5.52
C ARG A 83 -15.08 -9.69 -5.96
N LEU A 84 -13.95 -9.26 -6.54
CA LEU A 84 -13.81 -7.91 -7.11
C LEU A 84 -14.77 -7.73 -8.29
N LYS A 85 -15.83 -6.94 -8.14
CA LYS A 85 -16.81 -6.68 -9.21
C LYS A 85 -16.48 -5.47 -10.07
N GLN A 86 -15.81 -4.47 -9.49
CA GLN A 86 -15.45 -3.25 -10.18
C GLN A 86 -14.07 -2.78 -9.74
N TRP A 87 -13.24 -2.38 -10.70
CA TRP A 87 -11.96 -1.74 -10.44
C TRP A 87 -11.62 -0.75 -11.56
N ARG A 88 -11.49 0.53 -11.19
CA ARG A 88 -11.37 1.65 -12.13
C ARG A 88 -12.52 1.61 -13.14
N ASN A 89 -12.21 1.47 -14.42
CA ASN A 89 -13.18 1.44 -15.51
C ASN A 89 -13.52 0.01 -15.93
N HIS A 90 -13.08 -1.00 -15.16
CA HIS A 90 -13.32 -2.40 -15.50
C HIS A 90 -14.38 -3.02 -14.59
N GLU A 91 -15.24 -3.82 -15.22
CA GLU A 91 -16.26 -4.61 -14.54
C GLU A 91 -15.94 -6.10 -14.70
N TYR A 92 -16.10 -6.86 -13.62
CA TYR A 92 -15.76 -8.28 -13.54
C TYR A 92 -17.00 -9.08 -13.11
N LYS A 93 -17.37 -10.11 -13.87
CA LYS A 93 -18.47 -11.02 -13.54
C LYS A 93 -17.96 -12.43 -13.33
N TYR A 94 -18.57 -13.13 -12.38
CA TYR A 94 -18.16 -14.47 -11.97
C TYR A 94 -19.36 -15.42 -12.02
N ASP A 95 -19.10 -16.70 -12.29
CA ASP A 95 -20.10 -17.76 -12.16
C ASP A 95 -20.42 -18.07 -10.68
N ALA A 96 -21.33 -19.01 -10.42
CA ALA A 96 -21.70 -19.41 -9.05
C ALA A 96 -20.50 -19.97 -8.25
N TRP A 97 -19.54 -20.63 -8.92
CA TRP A 97 -18.37 -21.24 -8.30
C TRP A 97 -17.20 -20.26 -8.07
N GLY A 98 -17.29 -19.04 -8.61
CA GLY A 98 -16.29 -17.99 -8.42
C GLY A 98 -15.27 -17.87 -9.54
N ASN A 99 -15.46 -18.55 -10.67
CA ASN A 99 -14.61 -18.37 -11.84
C ASN A 99 -15.01 -17.09 -12.59
N LEU A 100 -14.01 -16.34 -13.06
CA LEU A 100 -14.22 -15.15 -13.87
C LEU A 100 -14.79 -15.54 -15.24
N ILE A 101 -15.96 -14.99 -15.60
CA ILE A 101 -16.62 -15.25 -16.89
C ILE A 101 -16.65 -14.01 -17.80
N GLU A 102 -16.53 -12.80 -17.27
CA GLU A 102 -16.53 -11.57 -18.06
C GLU A 102 -15.61 -10.51 -17.44
N LYS A 103 -14.87 -9.80 -18.30
CA LYS A 103 -14.13 -8.58 -17.97
C LYS A 103 -14.43 -7.54 -19.05
N ALA A 104 -15.11 -6.47 -18.68
CA ALA A 104 -15.39 -5.30 -19.53
C ALA A 104 -14.52 -4.12 -19.10
#